data_AF-A0A0C3BWS7-F1
#
_entry.id   AF-A0A0C3BWS7-F1
#
_cell.length_a   1.000
_cell.length_b   1.000
_cell.length_c   1.000
_cell.angle_alpha   90.00
_cell.angle_beta   90.00
_cell.angle_gamma   90.00
#
_symmetry.space_group_name_H-M   'P 1'
#
loop_
_entity.id
_entity.type
_entity.pdbx_description
1 polymer ?
#
loop_
_entity_poly.entity_id
_entity_poly.type
_entity_poly.pdbx_seq_one_letter_code
_entity_poly.pdbx_strand_id
1 'polypeptide(L)'
;HCQVYSHCHSRMIQLGADEQTLNQFRELKQADVHASTAILKPNASGSTSLKLSWIWAGVTRHILPGADAEPTDADAATILEYKRVHWLRARAQKMRWREEAIMVNYEMEWTVRYFLYKREYWSEASSADGGRISAGANAYTFRKAAMWDDLALYADKLFRN
;
A
#
# COMPACT_ATOMS: atom_id res chain seq x y z
N HIS A 1 10.30 -22.16 21.69
CA HIS A 1 11.29 -22.15 20.60
C HIS A 1 12.55 -21.35 20.94
N CYS A 2 12.48 -20.07 21.33
CA CYS A 2 13.68 -19.28 21.66
C CYS A 2 14.56 -19.90 22.77
N GLN A 3 13.95 -20.35 23.87
CA GLN A 3 14.67 -20.98 24.99
C GLN A 3 15.39 -22.29 24.60
N VAL A 4 14.76 -23.08 23.71
CA VAL A 4 15.35 -24.33 23.20
C VAL A 4 16.57 -24.02 22.34
N TYR A 5 16.47 -23.01 21.48
CA TYR A 5 17.60 -22.54 20.68
C TYR A 5 18.77 -22.07 21.55
N SER A 6 18.51 -21.24 22.56
CA SER A 6 19.54 -20.78 23.50
C SER A 6 20.21 -21.95 24.22
N HIS A 7 19.44 -22.95 24.66
CA HIS A 7 19.99 -24.16 25.28
C HIS A 7 20.90 -24.94 24.32
N CYS A 8 20.45 -25.17 23.08
CA CYS A 8 21.23 -25.85 22.06
C CYS A 8 22.51 -25.07 21.69
N HIS A 9 22.45 -23.75 21.61
CA HIS A 9 23.60 -22.89 21.35
C HIS A 9 24.64 -23.00 22.48
N SER A 10 24.22 -23.00 23.74
CA SER A 10 25.11 -23.22 24.89
C SER A 10 25.79 -24.59 24.83
N ARG A 11 25.07 -25.63 24.41
CA ARG A 11 25.66 -26.97 24.20
C ARG A 11 26.66 -27.00 23.04
N MET A 12 26.37 -26.27 21.97
CA MET A 12 27.24 -26.16 20.79
C MET A 12 28.59 -25.53 21.14
N ILE A 13 28.59 -24.51 22.01
CA ILE A 13 29.81 -23.91 22.56
C ILE A 13 30.56 -24.92 23.45
N GLN A 14 29.85 -25.64 24.32
CA GLN A 14 30.46 -26.66 25.20
C GLN A 14 31.10 -27.82 24.43
N LEU A 15 30.58 -28.15 23.26
CA LEU A 15 31.10 -29.21 22.38
C LEU A 15 32.29 -28.74 21.52
N GLY A 16 32.72 -27.48 21.63
CA GLY A 16 33.86 -26.94 20.88
C GLY A 16 33.58 -26.83 19.38
N ALA A 17 32.37 -26.41 19.01
CA ALA A 17 32.02 -26.20 17.61
C ALA A 17 32.94 -25.17 16.94
N ASP A 18 33.20 -25.38 15.65
CA ASP A 18 34.06 -24.52 14.84
C ASP A 18 33.52 -23.08 14.73
N GLU A 19 34.42 -22.12 14.57
CA GLU A 19 34.11 -20.69 14.54
C GLU A 19 33.17 -20.33 13.37
N GLN A 20 33.23 -21.08 12.27
CA GLN A 20 32.30 -20.94 11.14
C GLN A 20 30.86 -21.31 11.55
N THR A 21 30.70 -22.35 12.37
CA THR A 21 29.39 -22.81 12.84
C THR A 21 28.79 -21.82 13.85
N LEU A 22 29.63 -21.25 14.73
CA LEU A 22 29.21 -20.22 15.68
C LEU A 22 28.87 -18.88 15.00
N ASN A 23 29.53 -18.55 13.88
CA ASN A 23 29.18 -17.39 13.07
C ASN A 23 27.85 -17.56 12.32
N GLN A 24 27.48 -18.80 11.98
CA GLN A 24 26.19 -19.13 11.38
C GLN A 24 25.05 -19.11 12.40
N PHE A 25 25.29 -19.66 13.59
CA PHE A 25 24.31 -19.75 14.67
C PHE A 25 24.71 -18.81 15.80
N ARG A 26 24.36 -17.53 15.67
CA ARG A 26 24.71 -16.50 16.67
C ARG A 26 23.81 -16.60 17.91
N GLU A 27 24.25 -15.95 18.99
CA GLU A 27 23.41 -15.80 20.17
C GLU A 27 22.12 -15.02 19.86
N LEU A 28 20.98 -15.61 20.26
CA LEU A 28 19.66 -15.03 20.03
C LEU A 28 19.31 -14.02 21.13
N LYS A 29 19.26 -12.73 20.79
CA LYS A 29 18.79 -11.69 21.72
C LYS A 29 17.28 -11.52 21.60
N GLN A 30 16.63 -11.05 22.67
CA GLN A 30 15.18 -10.81 22.66
C GLN A 30 14.77 -9.77 21.60
N ALA A 31 15.65 -8.80 21.31
CA ALA A 31 15.47 -7.83 20.23
C ALA A 31 15.40 -8.48 18.83
N ASP A 32 16.08 -9.61 18.61
CA ASP A 32 16.12 -10.28 17.31
C ASP A 32 14.81 -10.99 16.96
N VAL A 33 14.07 -11.44 17.98
CA VAL A 33 12.83 -12.23 17.85
C VAL A 33 11.64 -11.38 17.42
N HIS A 34 11.72 -10.04 17.56
CA HIS A 34 10.68 -9.17 17.06
C HIS A 34 10.52 -9.34 15.55
N ALA A 35 9.36 -9.87 15.14
CA ALA A 35 9.02 -10.00 13.74
C ALA A 35 8.96 -8.61 13.10
N SER A 36 9.86 -8.36 12.15
CA SER A 36 9.81 -7.12 11.38
C SER A 36 8.58 -7.16 10.47
N THR A 37 7.57 -6.37 10.80
CA THR A 37 6.38 -6.19 9.97
C THR A 37 6.67 -5.42 8.67
N ALA A 38 7.92 -5.01 8.45
CA ALA A 38 8.37 -4.35 7.22
C ALA A 38 8.11 -5.20 5.96
N ILE A 39 8.17 -6.53 6.08
CA ILE A 39 7.85 -7.45 4.97
C ILE A 39 6.34 -7.44 4.66
N LEU A 40 5.50 -7.30 5.69
CA LEU A 40 4.03 -7.28 5.57
C LEU A 40 3.50 -5.94 5.05
N LYS A 41 4.25 -4.84 5.23
CA LYS A 41 3.90 -3.49 4.74
C LYS A 41 5.09 -2.88 3.99
N PRO A 42 5.32 -3.28 2.72
CA PRO A 42 6.44 -2.79 1.92
C PRO A 42 6.42 -1.26 1.73
N ASN A 43 5.26 -0.63 1.87
CA ASN A 43 5.05 0.81 1.63
C ASN A 43 5.01 1.66 2.92
N ALA A 44 5.39 1.12 4.08
CA ALA A 44 5.52 1.94 5.29
C ALA A 44 6.74 2.86 5.18
N SER A 45 6.58 4.14 5.54
CA SER A 45 7.68 5.11 5.57
C SER A 45 8.80 4.63 6.51
N GLY A 46 10.05 4.73 6.07
CA GLY A 46 11.22 4.27 6.83
C GLY A 46 11.56 2.77 6.69
N SER A 47 10.82 2.00 5.86
CA SER A 47 11.09 0.58 5.63
C SER A 47 12.50 0.29 5.08
N THR A 48 13.10 1.24 4.36
CA THR A 48 14.45 1.13 3.80
C THR A 48 15.56 1.19 4.85
N SER A 49 15.31 1.76 6.03
CA SER A 49 16.29 1.86 7.12
C SER A 49 16.18 0.71 8.13
N LEU A 50 15.16 -0.13 8.03
CA LEU A 50 14.93 -1.21 8.99
C LEU A 50 15.87 -2.38 8.70
N LYS A 51 16.93 -2.49 9.50
CA LYS A 51 17.83 -3.64 9.49
C LYS A 51 17.09 -4.85 10.09
N LEU A 52 16.77 -5.85 9.27
CA LEU A 52 16.21 -7.12 9.72
C LEU A 52 17.17 -7.84 10.68
N SER A 53 16.63 -8.50 11.70
CA SER A 53 17.40 -9.36 12.59
C SER A 53 18.10 -10.48 11.82
N TRP A 54 19.26 -10.92 12.29
CA TRP A 54 20.08 -11.93 11.60
C TRP A 54 19.35 -13.26 11.41
N ILE A 55 18.43 -13.62 12.31
CA ILE A 55 17.57 -14.81 12.17
C ILE A 55 16.65 -14.76 10.95
N TRP A 56 16.25 -13.56 10.53
CA TRP A 56 15.41 -13.33 9.35
C TRP A 56 16.25 -13.04 8.10
N ALA A 57 17.42 -12.43 8.27
CA ALA A 57 18.43 -12.32 7.22
C ALA A 57 18.88 -13.71 6.72
N GLY A 58 18.85 -14.71 7.61
CA GLY A 58 19.10 -16.12 7.28
C GLY A 58 18.09 -16.74 6.30
N VAL A 59 16.84 -16.26 6.23
CA VAL A 59 15.90 -16.71 5.19
C VAL A 59 16.38 -16.25 3.81
N THR A 60 16.97 -15.06 3.73
CA THR A 60 17.72 -14.62 2.55
C THR A 60 18.94 -15.52 2.33
N ARG A 61 19.65 -15.95 3.38
CA ARG A 61 20.80 -16.87 3.31
C ARG A 61 20.47 -18.31 2.85
N HIS A 62 19.25 -18.79 3.09
CA HIS A 62 18.78 -20.12 2.66
C HIS A 62 18.05 -20.10 1.30
N ILE A 63 17.53 -18.94 0.88
CA ILE A 63 16.97 -18.72 -0.47
C ILE A 63 18.06 -18.22 -1.44
N LEU A 64 19.12 -17.59 -0.92
CA LEU A 64 20.30 -17.10 -1.61
C LEU A 64 21.55 -17.47 -0.80
N PRO A 65 22.38 -18.43 -1.25
CA PRO A 65 23.67 -18.67 -0.60
C PRO A 65 24.51 -17.38 -0.67
N GLY A 66 25.06 -16.91 0.45
CA GLY A 66 26.11 -15.88 0.44
C GLY A 66 25.74 -14.43 0.73
N ALA A 67 24.66 -14.13 1.48
CA ALA A 67 24.30 -12.75 1.83
C ALA A 67 25.32 -11.99 2.73
N ASP A 68 26.36 -12.66 3.23
CA ASP A 68 27.36 -12.09 4.15
C ASP A 68 28.81 -12.20 3.62
N ALA A 69 29.01 -12.82 2.46
CA ALA A 69 30.30 -12.85 1.78
C ALA A 69 30.31 -11.77 0.70
N GLU A 70 31.47 -11.20 0.37
CA GLU A 70 31.61 -10.52 -0.92
C GLU A 70 31.04 -11.41 -2.03
N PRO A 71 30.37 -10.83 -3.04
CA PRO A 71 29.56 -11.59 -4.00
C PRO A 71 30.46 -12.35 -4.95
N THR A 72 31.02 -13.47 -4.50
CA THR A 72 31.84 -14.35 -5.32
C THR A 72 31.13 -15.64 -5.71
N ASP A 73 29.95 -15.95 -5.16
CA ASP A 73 29.19 -17.14 -5.63
C ASP A 73 27.70 -17.19 -5.26
N ALA A 74 27.05 -16.04 -5.06
CA ALA A 74 25.59 -16.02 -5.09
C ALA A 74 25.14 -16.23 -6.55
N ASP A 75 24.41 -17.30 -6.85
CA ASP A 75 23.90 -17.63 -8.19
C ASP A 75 23.41 -16.37 -8.89
N ALA A 76 24.20 -15.83 -9.83
CA ALA A 76 23.93 -14.51 -10.42
C ALA A 76 22.52 -14.42 -11.02
N ALA A 77 21.98 -15.57 -11.43
CA ALA A 77 20.60 -15.76 -11.87
C ALA A 77 19.56 -15.36 -10.81
N THR A 78 19.75 -15.73 -9.55
CA THR A 78 18.80 -15.46 -8.46
C THR A 78 18.75 -13.97 -8.08
N ILE A 79 19.91 -13.31 -8.02
CA ILE A 79 20.00 -11.86 -7.81
C ILE A 79 19.39 -11.10 -8.98
N LEU A 80 19.64 -11.56 -10.21
CA LEU A 80 19.05 -10.98 -11.41
C LEU A 80 17.53 -11.10 -11.42
N GLU A 81 16.98 -12.27 -11.05
CA GLU A 81 15.53 -12.48 -10.95
C GLU A 81 14.90 -11.60 -9.86
N TYR A 82 15.54 -11.48 -8.69
CA TYR A 82 15.05 -10.58 -7.64
C TYR A 82 14.95 -9.13 -8.12
N LYS A 83 16.00 -8.62 -8.79
CA LYS A 83 16.04 -7.27 -9.37
C LYS A 83 14.98 -7.11 -10.48
N ARG A 84 14.82 -8.13 -11.33
CA ARG A 84 13.82 -8.14 -12.41
C ARG A 84 12.40 -8.05 -11.86
N VAL A 85 12.07 -8.85 -10.84
CA VAL A 85 10.76 -8.82 -10.18
C VAL A 85 10.51 -7.46 -9.51
N HIS A 86 11.50 -6.88 -8.84
CA HIS A 86 11.37 -5.56 -8.22
C HIS A 86 11.11 -4.48 -9.27
N TRP A 87 11.85 -4.49 -10.38
CA TRP A 87 11.64 -3.57 -11.48
C TRP A 87 10.25 -3.72 -12.11
N LEU A 88 9.79 -4.95 -12.34
CA LEU A 88 8.46 -5.22 -12.90
C LEU A 88 7.35 -4.69 -11.97
N ARG A 89 7.48 -4.89 -10.65
CA ARG A 89 6.52 -4.37 -9.66
C ARG A 89 6.51 -2.84 -9.64
N ALA A 90 7.68 -2.20 -9.62
CA ALA A 90 7.79 -0.75 -9.64
C ALA A 90 7.21 -0.16 -10.95
N ARG A 91 7.47 -0.80 -12.09
CA ARG A 91 6.90 -0.41 -13.38
C ARG A 91 5.38 -0.56 -13.39
N ALA A 92 4.86 -1.68 -12.91
CA ALA A 92 3.41 -1.91 -12.82
C ALA A 92 2.75 -0.87 -11.89
N GLN A 93 3.37 -0.53 -10.77
CA GLN A 93 2.89 0.51 -9.86
C GLN A 93 2.85 1.88 -10.54
N LYS A 94 3.91 2.25 -11.28
CA LYS A 94 3.95 3.50 -12.05
C LYS A 94 2.84 3.55 -13.10
N MET A 95 2.60 2.45 -13.82
CA MET A 95 1.53 2.39 -14.81
C MET A 95 0.16 2.53 -14.15
N ARG A 96 -0.08 1.84 -13.04
CA ARG A 96 -1.31 1.97 -12.26
C ARG A 96 -1.54 3.40 -11.79
N TRP A 97 -0.54 4.05 -11.21
CA TRP A 97 -0.67 5.46 -10.79
C TRP A 97 -0.96 6.40 -11.95
N ARG A 98 -0.41 6.13 -13.14
CA ARG A 98 -0.72 6.89 -14.35
C ARG A 98 -2.18 6.69 -14.77
N GLU A 99 -2.70 5.46 -14.70
CA GLU A 99 -4.11 5.16 -14.98
C GLU A 99 -5.02 5.82 -13.94
N GLU A 100 -4.71 5.71 -12.65
CA GLU A 100 -5.44 6.34 -11.55
C GLU A 100 -5.51 7.86 -11.72
N ALA A 101 -4.40 8.51 -12.10
CA ALA A 101 -4.41 9.96 -12.36
C ALA A 101 -5.37 10.34 -13.50
N ILE A 102 -5.44 9.52 -14.56
CA ILE A 102 -6.38 9.74 -15.66
C ILE A 102 -7.83 9.51 -15.19
N MET A 103 -8.09 8.42 -14.46
CA MET A 103 -9.42 8.11 -13.94
C MET A 103 -9.94 9.20 -12.99
N VAL A 104 -9.11 9.69 -12.07
CA VAL A 104 -9.48 10.75 -11.13
C VAL A 104 -9.92 12.03 -11.84
N ASN A 105 -9.26 12.41 -12.95
CA ASN A 105 -9.69 13.55 -13.75
C ASN A 105 -11.10 13.33 -14.34
N TYR A 106 -11.37 12.14 -14.87
CA TYR A 106 -12.71 11.81 -15.37
C TYR A 106 -13.75 11.73 -14.25
N GLU A 107 -13.40 11.21 -13.08
CA GLU A 107 -14.29 11.17 -11.91
C GLU A 107 -14.66 12.58 -11.45
N MET A 108 -13.72 13.53 -11.46
CA MET A 108 -13.98 14.94 -11.17
C MET A 108 -14.98 15.54 -12.17
N GLU A 109 -14.78 15.33 -13.47
CA GLU A 109 -15.72 15.78 -14.50
C GLU A 109 -17.11 15.15 -14.33
N TRP A 110 -17.18 13.84 -14.10
CA TRP A 110 -18.44 13.12 -13.91
C TRP A 110 -19.17 13.57 -12.65
N THR A 111 -18.44 13.92 -11.59
CA THR A 111 -19.03 14.43 -10.35
C THR A 111 -19.77 15.75 -10.61
N VAL A 112 -19.18 16.67 -11.37
CA VAL A 112 -19.84 17.94 -11.75
C VAL A 112 -21.07 17.67 -12.61
N ARG A 113 -20.94 16.82 -13.64
CA ARG A 113 -22.07 16.45 -14.52
C ARG A 113 -23.21 15.80 -13.73
N TYR A 114 -22.88 14.97 -12.75
CA TYR A 114 -23.86 14.32 -11.89
C TYR A 114 -24.62 15.33 -11.01
N PHE A 115 -23.94 16.35 -10.47
CA PHE A 115 -24.60 17.41 -9.71
C PHE A 115 -25.54 18.25 -10.59
N LEU A 116 -25.12 18.60 -11.81
CA LEU A 116 -25.97 19.29 -12.78
C LEU A 116 -27.22 18.46 -13.13
N TYR A 117 -27.03 17.17 -13.42
CA TYR A 117 -28.14 16.24 -13.63
C TYR A 117 -29.08 16.19 -12.42
N LYS A 118 -28.55 16.18 -11.18
CA LYS A 118 -29.39 16.20 -9.98
C LYS A 118 -30.17 17.51 -9.82
N ARG A 119 -29.57 18.65 -10.15
CA ARG A 119 -30.27 19.92 -10.19
C ARG A 119 -31.44 19.88 -11.17
N GLU A 120 -31.24 19.37 -12.39
CA GLU A 120 -32.29 19.22 -13.39
C GLU A 120 -33.39 18.27 -12.91
N TYR A 121 -33.02 17.09 -12.40
CA TYR A 121 -33.94 16.11 -11.83
C TYR A 121 -34.88 16.72 -10.78
N TRP A 122 -34.35 17.52 -9.85
CA TRP A 122 -35.17 18.18 -8.82
C TRP A 122 -35.99 19.36 -9.38
N SER A 123 -35.50 20.03 -10.42
CA SER A 123 -36.24 21.11 -11.09
C SER A 123 -37.45 20.55 -11.84
N GLU A 124 -37.28 19.45 -12.57
CA GLU A 124 -38.33 18.75 -13.30
C GLU A 124 -39.37 18.11 -12.37
N ALA A 125 -38.93 17.60 -11.21
CA ALA A 125 -39.84 17.04 -10.21
C ALA A 125 -40.90 18.04 -9.72
N SER A 126 -40.62 19.35 -9.76
CA SER A 126 -41.62 20.40 -9.44
C SER A 126 -42.69 20.56 -10.52
N SER A 127 -42.37 20.23 -11.77
CA SER A 127 -43.23 20.42 -12.95
C SER A 127 -43.95 19.13 -13.38
N ALA A 128 -43.44 17.97 -12.97
CA ALA A 128 -43.92 16.66 -13.43
C ALA A 128 -45.34 16.28 -12.95
N ASP A 129 -45.83 16.84 -11.86
CA ASP A 129 -47.13 16.46 -11.27
C ASP A 129 -48.31 17.32 -11.73
N GLY A 130 -48.14 18.07 -12.84
CA GLY A 130 -49.24 18.82 -13.48
C GLY A 130 -49.96 19.84 -12.56
N GLY A 131 -49.27 20.37 -11.55
CA GLY A 131 -49.83 21.35 -10.59
C GLY A 131 -50.50 20.75 -9.35
N ARG A 132 -50.37 19.44 -9.09
CA ARG A 132 -50.92 18.78 -7.88
C ARG A 132 -50.00 18.83 -6.65
N ILE A 133 -48.76 19.29 -6.81
CA ILE A 133 -47.80 19.39 -5.71
C ILE A 133 -48.14 20.56 -4.78
N SER A 134 -48.15 20.30 -3.47
CA SER A 134 -48.29 21.32 -2.43
C SER A 134 -47.18 22.38 -2.53
N ALA A 135 -47.52 23.64 -2.24
CA ALA A 135 -46.56 24.75 -2.24
C ALA A 135 -45.30 24.46 -1.41
N GLY A 136 -45.43 23.76 -0.27
CA GLY A 136 -44.28 23.38 0.55
C GLY A 136 -43.36 22.34 -0.11
N ALA A 137 -43.94 21.38 -0.82
CA ALA A 137 -43.19 20.39 -1.58
C ALA A 137 -42.48 21.02 -2.79
N ASN A 138 -43.12 21.98 -3.48
CA ASN A 138 -42.47 22.78 -4.52
C ASN A 138 -41.32 23.64 -3.97
N ALA A 139 -41.51 24.30 -2.83
CA ALA A 139 -40.42 25.06 -2.20
C ALA A 139 -39.22 24.15 -1.84
N TYR A 140 -39.49 22.90 -1.42
CA TYR A 140 -38.45 21.93 -1.12
C TYR A 140 -37.68 21.46 -2.35
N THR A 141 -38.36 21.17 -3.47
CA THR A 141 -37.70 20.76 -4.72
C THR A 141 -36.80 21.88 -5.27
N PHE A 142 -37.27 23.13 -5.25
CA PHE A 142 -36.43 24.28 -5.62
C PHE A 142 -35.21 24.45 -4.70
N ARG A 143 -35.39 24.29 -3.38
CA ARG A 143 -34.26 24.32 -2.45
C ARG A 143 -33.24 23.21 -2.74
N LYS A 144 -33.69 22.02 -3.13
CA LYS A 144 -32.80 20.93 -3.53
C LYS A 144 -32.10 21.20 -4.84
N ALA A 145 -32.79 21.73 -5.84
CA ALA A 145 -32.17 22.13 -7.11
C ALA A 145 -31.08 23.17 -6.88
N ALA A 146 -31.34 24.22 -6.09
CA ALA A 146 -30.34 25.24 -5.74
C ALA A 146 -29.13 24.64 -4.99
N MET A 147 -29.36 23.75 -4.02
CA MET A 147 -28.27 23.06 -3.31
C MET A 147 -27.36 22.26 -4.27
N TRP A 148 -27.93 21.55 -5.23
CA TRP A 148 -27.14 20.80 -6.22
C TRP A 148 -26.40 21.71 -7.21
N ASP A 149 -26.99 22.85 -7.56
CA ASP A 149 -26.34 23.87 -8.37
C ASP A 149 -25.11 24.47 -7.65
N ASP A 150 -25.25 24.82 -6.37
CA ASP A 150 -24.14 25.29 -5.54
C ASP A 150 -23.00 24.27 -5.45
N LEU A 151 -23.33 22.99 -5.26
CA LEU A 151 -22.33 21.91 -5.26
C LEU A 151 -21.64 21.76 -6.62
N ALA A 152 -22.39 21.87 -7.73
CA ALA A 152 -21.83 21.83 -9.08
C ALA A 152 -20.86 22.99 -9.32
N LEU A 153 -21.23 24.22 -8.95
CA LEU A 153 -20.40 25.41 -9.08
C LEU A 153 -19.14 25.33 -8.21
N TYR A 154 -19.28 24.84 -6.99
CA TYR A 154 -18.14 24.66 -6.09
C TYR A 154 -17.17 23.59 -6.60
N ALA A 155 -17.69 22.45 -7.05
CA ALA A 155 -16.90 21.36 -7.61
C ALA A 155 -16.20 21.78 -8.92
N ASP A 156 -16.89 22.47 -9.83
CA ASP A 156 -16.30 22.97 -11.08
C ASP A 156 -15.15 23.95 -10.83
N LYS A 157 -15.30 24.84 -9.84
CA LYS A 157 -14.22 25.75 -9.41
C LYS A 157 -13.04 25.01 -8.78
N LEU A 158 -13.28 23.97 -7.99
CA LEU A 158 -12.23 23.19 -7.36
C LEU A 158 -11.48 22.29 -8.34
N PHE A 159 -12.17 21.74 -9.34
CA PHE A 159 -11.59 20.76 -10.26
C PHE A 159 -10.95 21.39 -11.50
N ARG A 160 -11.26 22.66 -11.81
CA ARG A 160 -10.50 23.45 -12.78
C ARG A 160 -9.18 23.89 -12.15
N ASN A 161 -8.12 23.12 -12.41
CA ASN A 161 -6.73 23.55 -12.25
C ASN A 161 -6.30 24.46 -13.39
#